data_AF-A0A9D5K9D9-F1
#
_entry.id   AF-A0A9D5K9D9-F1
#
_cell.length_a   1.000
_cell.length_b   1.000
_cell.length_c   1.000
_cell.angle_alpha   90.00
_cell.angle_beta   90.00
_cell.angle_gamma   90.00
#
_symmetry.space_group_name_H-M   'P 1'
#
loop_
_entity.id
_entity.type
_entity.pdbx_description
1 polymer ?
#
loop_
_entity_poly.entity_id
_entity_poly.type
_entity_poly.pdbx_seq_one_letter_code
_entity_poly.pdbx_strand_id
1 'polypeptide(L)'
;MRYLTVDEVKASVPADVLARLTDDDPSHSITEKVIDDVKIEAAINWAEAFVDARLAKRYVVPLNLDGIGSDGARDLVKEAALQMSVYRLYSRVEREGVARDKRELADKTLSALASGKIEIPGAEERARARIRYKASEPRFSVKTDE
;
A
#
# COMPACT_ATOMS: atom_id res chain seq x y z
N MET A 1 9.30 6.61 -4.87
CA MET A 1 10.15 5.46 -5.21
C MET A 1 9.24 4.37 -5.72
N ARG A 2 9.68 3.52 -6.67
CA ARG A 2 8.84 2.46 -7.19
C ARG A 2 9.01 1.18 -6.36
N TYR A 3 7.90 0.54 -6.04
CA TYR A 3 7.85 -0.78 -5.40
C TYR A 3 7.63 -1.88 -6.41
N LEU A 4 6.97 -1.57 -7.53
CA LEU A 4 6.55 -2.54 -8.52
C LEU A 4 6.79 -2.01 -9.93
N THR A 5 7.03 -2.94 -10.86
CA THR A 5 7.15 -2.69 -12.29
C THR A 5 5.95 -3.27 -13.06
N VAL A 6 5.69 -2.77 -14.27
CA VAL A 6 4.68 -3.33 -15.18
C VAL A 6 4.90 -4.83 -15.40
N ASP A 7 6.16 -5.23 -15.61
CA ASP A 7 6.51 -6.62 -15.91
C ASP A 7 6.23 -7.55 -14.74
N GLU A 8 6.45 -7.09 -13.49
CA GLU A 8 6.08 -7.84 -12.29
C GLU A 8 4.55 -8.04 -12.20
N VAL A 9 3.74 -7.05 -12.59
CA VAL A 9 2.28 -7.20 -12.66
C VAL A 9 1.88 -8.19 -13.76
N LYS A 10 2.48 -8.07 -14.95
CA LYS A 10 2.25 -8.97 -16.10
C LYS A 10 2.61 -10.41 -15.79
N ALA A 11 3.67 -10.63 -15.01
CA ALA A 11 4.08 -11.96 -14.57
C ALA A 11 3.11 -12.54 -13.54
N SER A 12 2.46 -11.70 -12.73
CA SER A 12 1.55 -12.15 -11.67
C SER A 12 0.11 -12.40 -12.13
N VAL A 13 -0.36 -11.74 -13.19
CA VAL A 13 -1.75 -11.81 -13.64
C VAL A 13 -1.81 -12.39 -15.05
N PRO A 14 -2.66 -13.40 -15.32
CA PRO A 14 -2.79 -13.94 -16.67
C PRO A 14 -3.07 -12.87 -17.73
N ALA A 15 -2.40 -12.97 -18.88
CA ALA A 15 -2.45 -11.97 -19.95
C ALA A 15 -3.88 -11.74 -20.48
N ASP A 16 -4.70 -12.79 -20.54
CA ASP A 16 -6.11 -12.70 -20.94
C ASP A 16 -6.95 -11.89 -19.94
N VAL A 17 -6.65 -12.00 -18.66
CA VAL A 17 -7.29 -11.22 -17.59
C VAL A 17 -6.85 -9.78 -17.67
N LEU A 18 -5.55 -9.52 -17.82
CA LEU A 18 -5.04 -8.15 -17.95
C LEU A 18 -5.64 -7.44 -19.16
N ALA A 19 -5.64 -8.09 -20.33
CA ALA A 19 -6.25 -7.52 -21.52
C ALA A 19 -7.73 -7.20 -21.31
N ARG A 20 -8.48 -8.03 -20.55
CA ARG A 20 -9.88 -7.72 -20.18
C ARG A 20 -10.04 -6.57 -19.20
N LEU A 21 -9.05 -6.31 -18.34
CA LEU A 21 -9.10 -5.28 -17.30
C LEU A 21 -8.54 -3.93 -17.79
N THR A 22 -7.71 -3.95 -18.81
CA THR A 22 -7.05 -2.75 -19.34
C THR A 22 -7.62 -2.31 -20.67
N ASP A 23 -8.20 -3.20 -21.47
CA ASP A 23 -8.80 -2.81 -22.74
C ASP A 23 -10.21 -2.24 -22.52
N ASP A 24 -10.32 -0.92 -22.67
CA ASP A 24 -11.61 -0.20 -22.61
C ASP A 24 -12.18 0.05 -24.01
N ASP A 25 -11.50 -0.38 -25.08
CA ASP A 25 -11.98 -0.17 -26.44
C ASP A 25 -13.10 -1.18 -26.77
N PRO A 26 -14.34 -0.71 -26.99
CA PRO A 26 -15.46 -1.60 -27.30
C PRO A 26 -15.39 -2.17 -28.72
N SER A 27 -14.51 -1.66 -29.59
CA SER A 27 -14.33 -2.14 -30.96
C SER A 27 -13.44 -3.39 -31.04
N HIS A 28 -12.62 -3.64 -30.02
CA HIS A 28 -11.80 -4.84 -29.96
C HIS A 28 -12.66 -6.07 -29.63
N SER A 29 -12.57 -7.07 -30.51
CA SER A 29 -13.15 -8.39 -30.25
C SER A 29 -12.48 -9.05 -29.02
N ILE A 30 -13.15 -10.02 -28.41
CA ILE A 30 -12.61 -10.82 -27.29
C ILE A 30 -11.23 -11.43 -27.63
N THR A 31 -11.00 -11.74 -28.91
CA THR A 31 -9.75 -12.31 -29.44
C THR A 31 -8.67 -11.28 -29.78
N GLU A 32 -9.00 -9.99 -29.79
CA GLU A 32 -8.11 -8.89 -30.20
C GLU A 32 -7.79 -7.94 -29.05
N LYS A 33 -8.17 -8.30 -27.81
CA LYS A 33 -7.95 -7.44 -26.66
C LYS A 33 -6.47 -7.14 -26.46
N VAL A 34 -6.15 -5.86 -26.33
CA VAL A 34 -4.77 -5.37 -26.16
C VAL A 34 -4.52 -5.02 -24.69
N ILE A 35 -3.35 -5.40 -24.17
CA ILE A 35 -2.92 -4.97 -22.85
C ILE A 35 -2.47 -3.51 -22.93
N ASP A 36 -3.11 -2.65 -22.14
CA ASP A 36 -2.77 -1.23 -22.06
C ASP A 36 -1.90 -0.98 -20.82
N ASP A 37 -0.59 -0.85 -21.08
CA ASP A 37 0.44 -0.63 -20.06
C ASP A 37 0.25 0.70 -19.31
N VAL A 38 -0.36 1.72 -19.93
CA VAL A 38 -0.60 3.02 -19.28
C VAL A 38 -1.58 2.85 -18.12
N LYS A 39 -2.57 1.95 -18.27
CA LYS A 39 -3.55 1.66 -17.23
C LYS A 39 -2.97 0.81 -16.12
N ILE A 40 -2.05 -0.10 -16.44
CA ILE A 40 -1.27 -0.83 -15.45
C ILE A 40 -0.45 0.18 -14.65
N GLU A 41 0.24 1.12 -15.29
CA GLU A 41 1.01 2.14 -14.59
C GLU A 41 0.18 3.07 -13.73
N ALA A 42 -0.99 3.48 -14.20
CA ALA A 42 -1.92 4.24 -13.37
C ALA A 42 -2.36 3.46 -12.12
N ALA A 43 -2.56 2.14 -12.24
CA ALA A 43 -2.90 1.27 -11.12
C ALA A 43 -1.74 1.11 -10.14
N ILE A 44 -0.51 0.93 -10.63
CA ILE A 44 0.70 0.84 -9.80
C ILE A 44 0.92 2.14 -9.04
N ASN A 45 0.87 3.30 -9.73
CA ASN A 45 1.06 4.60 -9.08
C ASN A 45 0.06 4.84 -7.94
N TRP A 46 -1.21 4.46 -8.15
CA TRP A 46 -2.24 4.56 -7.12
C TRP A 46 -1.96 3.62 -5.94
N ALA A 47 -1.57 2.38 -6.23
CA ALA A 47 -1.26 1.38 -5.21
C ALA A 47 -0.07 1.77 -4.35
N GLU A 48 1.01 2.25 -4.96
CA GLU A 48 2.21 2.73 -4.26
C GLU A 48 1.88 3.90 -3.33
N ALA A 49 1.11 4.88 -3.80
CA ALA A 49 0.66 5.99 -2.97
C ALA A 49 -0.22 5.52 -1.78
N PHE A 50 -1.04 4.49 -1.99
CA PHE A 50 -1.86 3.91 -0.92
C PHE A 50 -1.01 3.18 0.12
N VAL A 51 -0.04 2.37 -0.32
CA VAL A 51 0.92 1.69 0.55
C VAL A 51 1.70 2.72 1.37
N ASP A 52 2.20 3.78 0.73
CA ASP A 52 2.90 4.88 1.41
C ASP A 52 2.03 5.54 2.47
N ALA A 53 0.79 5.88 2.13
CA ALA A 53 -0.13 6.50 3.07
C ALA A 53 -0.39 5.62 4.31
N ARG A 54 -0.44 4.29 4.14
CA ARG A 54 -0.60 3.35 5.25
C ARG A 54 0.67 3.22 6.10
N LEU A 55 1.83 3.12 5.46
CA LEU A 55 3.11 2.92 6.14
C LEU A 55 3.66 4.20 6.80
N ALA A 56 3.25 5.38 6.32
CA ALA A 56 3.57 6.70 6.88
C ALA A 56 3.21 6.88 8.37
N LYS A 57 2.39 5.97 8.91
CA LYS A 57 2.06 5.90 10.34
C LYS A 57 3.27 5.52 11.21
N ARG A 58 4.18 4.67 10.70
CA ARG A 58 5.34 4.18 11.44
C ARG A 58 6.66 4.53 10.76
N TYR A 59 6.73 4.51 9.43
CA TYR A 59 7.96 4.69 8.68
C TYR A 59 7.99 6.03 7.95
N VAL A 60 9.18 6.50 7.62
CA VAL A 60 9.39 7.59 6.65
C VAL A 60 9.13 7.03 5.26
N VAL A 61 8.27 7.70 4.49
CA VAL A 61 7.88 7.30 3.14
C VAL A 61 8.25 8.38 2.12
N PRO A 62 8.54 8.04 0.85
CA PRO A 62 8.53 6.68 0.27
C PRO A 62 9.66 5.81 0.83
N LEU A 63 9.41 4.51 0.98
CA LEU A 63 10.40 3.55 1.46
C LEU A 63 11.50 3.35 0.43
N ASN A 64 12.73 3.23 0.90
CA ASN A 64 13.84 2.77 0.09
C ASN A 64 13.96 1.24 0.21
N LEU A 65 13.47 0.50 -0.79
CA LEU A 65 13.51 -0.96 -0.79
C LEU A 65 14.94 -1.52 -0.76
N ASP A 66 15.92 -0.81 -1.34
CA ASP A 66 17.33 -1.24 -1.35
C ASP A 66 17.97 -1.12 0.03
N GLY A 67 17.45 -0.22 0.87
CA GLY A 67 17.87 -0.05 2.27
C GLY A 67 17.25 -1.06 3.24
N ILE A 68 16.24 -1.83 2.81
CA ILE A 68 15.61 -2.86 3.63
C ILE A 68 16.55 -4.07 3.70
N GLY A 69 17.01 -4.41 4.90
CA GLY A 69 17.98 -5.49 5.14
C GLY A 69 17.39 -6.90 5.15
N SER A 70 16.08 -7.04 4.94
CA SER A 70 15.36 -8.32 4.93
C SER A 70 14.58 -8.47 3.63
N ASP A 71 14.93 -9.48 2.83
CA ASP A 71 14.24 -9.77 1.56
C ASP A 71 12.77 -10.10 1.81
N GLY A 72 12.44 -10.85 2.87
CA GLY A 72 11.04 -11.14 3.21
C GLY A 72 10.23 -9.89 3.56
N ALA A 73 10.84 -8.87 4.18
CA ALA A 73 10.15 -7.61 4.45
C ALA A 73 9.95 -6.79 3.17
N ARG A 74 10.92 -6.81 2.25
CA ARG A 74 10.80 -6.20 0.92
C ARG A 74 9.69 -6.86 0.12
N ASP A 75 9.63 -8.18 0.11
CA ASP A 75 8.64 -8.96 -0.61
C ASP A 75 7.22 -8.70 -0.08
N LEU A 76 7.03 -8.53 1.22
CA LEU A 76 5.73 -8.18 1.79
C LEU A 76 5.22 -6.81 1.34
N VAL A 77 6.12 -5.82 1.21
CA VAL A 77 5.76 -4.48 0.69
C VAL A 77 5.41 -4.56 -0.79
N LYS A 78 6.22 -5.29 -1.58
CA LYS A 78 5.96 -5.54 -3.00
C LYS A 78 4.64 -6.28 -3.22
N GLU A 79 4.38 -7.33 -2.43
CA GLU A 79 3.15 -8.10 -2.50
C GLU A 79 1.94 -7.22 -2.16
N ALA A 80 2.00 -6.40 -1.11
CA ALA A 80 0.93 -5.48 -0.78
C ALA A 80 0.65 -4.47 -1.92
N ALA A 81 1.70 -3.92 -2.54
CA ALA A 81 1.59 -3.03 -3.69
C ALA A 81 0.97 -3.74 -4.92
N LEU A 82 1.37 -5.00 -5.17
CA LEU A 82 0.83 -5.84 -6.23
C LEU A 82 -0.66 -6.12 -6.01
N GLN A 83 -1.05 -6.59 -4.83
CA GLN A 83 -2.47 -6.86 -4.53
C GLN A 83 -3.32 -5.59 -4.65
N MET A 84 -2.81 -4.42 -4.25
CA MET A 84 -3.48 -3.13 -4.43
C MET A 84 -3.58 -2.70 -5.90
N SER A 85 -2.56 -2.96 -6.70
CA SER A 85 -2.57 -2.67 -8.15
C SER A 85 -3.63 -3.54 -8.84
N VAL A 86 -3.66 -4.83 -8.52
CA VAL A 86 -4.66 -5.77 -9.05
C VAL A 86 -6.07 -5.40 -8.59
N TYR A 87 -6.26 -5.05 -7.31
CA TYR A 87 -7.53 -4.51 -6.81
C TYR A 87 -7.99 -3.32 -7.63
N ARG A 88 -7.09 -2.36 -7.88
CA ARG A 88 -7.42 -1.15 -8.64
C ARG A 88 -7.86 -1.50 -10.06
N LEU A 89 -7.19 -2.43 -10.73
CA LEU A 89 -7.59 -2.90 -12.07
C LEU A 89 -8.99 -3.56 -12.06
N TYR A 90 -9.25 -4.50 -11.14
CA TYR A 90 -10.57 -5.15 -11.04
C TYR A 90 -11.69 -4.20 -10.64
N SER A 91 -11.40 -3.20 -9.80
CA SER A 91 -12.40 -2.23 -9.35
C SER A 91 -12.94 -1.35 -10.48
N ARG A 92 -12.19 -1.21 -11.58
CA ARG A 92 -12.63 -0.46 -12.77
C ARG A 92 -13.74 -1.17 -13.54
N VAL A 93 -13.76 -2.50 -13.48
CA VAL A 93 -14.66 -3.37 -14.27
C VAL A 93 -15.76 -3.97 -13.38
N GLU A 94 -16.00 -3.38 -12.21
CA GLU A 94 -17.05 -3.79 -11.24
C GLU A 94 -17.06 -5.28 -10.86
N ARG A 95 -15.90 -5.95 -10.93
CA ARG A 95 -15.76 -7.35 -10.47
C ARG A 95 -15.48 -7.39 -8.97
N GLU A 96 -16.52 -7.20 -8.17
CA GLU A 96 -16.40 -6.95 -6.72
C GLU A 96 -15.75 -8.08 -5.91
N GLY A 97 -16.00 -9.36 -6.24
CA GLY A 97 -15.52 -10.49 -5.43
C GLY A 97 -14.00 -10.57 -5.36
N VAL A 98 -13.35 -10.72 -6.52
CA VAL A 98 -11.87 -10.82 -6.61
C VAL A 98 -11.20 -9.52 -6.15
N ALA A 99 -11.79 -8.37 -6.48
CA ALA A 99 -11.29 -7.08 -6.03
C ALA A 99 -11.26 -6.99 -4.49
N ARG A 100 -12.34 -7.38 -3.83
CA ARG A 100 -12.45 -7.32 -2.37
C ARG A 100 -11.42 -8.21 -1.68
N ASP A 101 -11.24 -9.44 -2.14
CA ASP A 101 -10.27 -10.38 -1.55
C ASP A 101 -8.84 -9.85 -1.65
N LYS A 102 -8.46 -9.30 -2.82
CA LYS A 102 -7.13 -8.68 -3.00
C LYS A 102 -6.94 -7.50 -2.06
N ARG A 103 -8.00 -6.70 -1.88
CA ARG A 103 -7.93 -5.57 -0.96
C ARG A 103 -7.74 -6.00 0.48
N GLU A 104 -8.50 -6.98 0.93
CA GLU A 104 -8.44 -7.47 2.30
C GLU A 104 -7.07 -8.05 2.65
N LEU A 105 -6.48 -8.83 1.73
CA LEU A 105 -5.12 -9.37 1.89
C LEU A 105 -4.08 -8.25 2.04
N ALA A 106 -4.11 -7.24 1.16
CA ALA A 106 -3.20 -6.11 1.24
C ALA A 106 -3.39 -5.31 2.53
N ASP A 107 -4.64 -5.01 2.90
CA ASP A 107 -4.96 -4.25 4.11
C ASP A 107 -4.50 -4.99 5.38
N LYS A 108 -4.59 -6.33 5.42
CA LYS A 108 -4.07 -7.15 6.52
C LYS A 108 -2.56 -7.05 6.66
N THR A 109 -1.83 -7.18 5.55
CA THR A 109 -0.36 -7.07 5.52
C THR A 109 0.10 -5.66 5.91
N LEU A 110 -0.49 -4.63 5.30
CA LEU A 110 -0.17 -3.23 5.60
C LEU A 110 -0.51 -2.86 7.04
N SER A 111 -1.60 -3.39 7.60
CA SER A 111 -1.95 -3.18 9.00
C SER A 111 -0.94 -3.84 9.94
N ALA A 112 -0.42 -5.03 9.62
CA ALA A 112 0.61 -5.68 10.40
C ALA A 112 1.93 -4.88 10.39
N LEU A 113 2.34 -4.38 9.23
CA LEU A 113 3.53 -3.54 9.07
C LEU A 113 3.39 -2.18 9.77
N ALA A 114 2.27 -1.48 9.55
CA ALA A 114 2.02 -0.16 10.13
C ALA A 114 1.78 -0.18 11.65
N SER A 115 1.24 -1.29 12.18
CA SER A 115 1.08 -1.48 13.63
C SER A 115 2.38 -1.92 14.31
N GLY A 116 3.32 -2.48 13.55
CA GLY A 116 4.56 -2.99 14.12
C GLY A 116 4.58 -4.45 14.52
N LYS A 117 3.55 -5.22 14.15
CA LYS A 117 3.57 -6.67 14.37
C LYS A 117 4.63 -7.34 13.49
N ILE A 118 4.88 -6.75 12.32
CA ILE A 118 5.97 -7.09 11.42
C ILE A 118 6.82 -5.83 11.29
N GLU A 119 8.10 -5.96 11.59
CA GLU A 119 9.06 -4.86 11.45
C GLU A 119 9.73 -4.91 10.07
N ILE A 120 10.13 -3.75 9.56
CA ILE A 120 10.89 -3.64 8.31
C ILE A 120 12.32 -3.24 8.69
N PRO A 121 13.25 -4.20 8.83
CA PRO A 121 14.63 -3.91 9.21
C PRO A 121 15.29 -3.00 8.18
N GLY A 122 15.90 -1.90 8.64
CA GLY A 122 16.56 -0.92 7.77
C GLY A 122 15.66 0.19 7.21
N ALA A 123 14.34 0.12 7.42
CA ALA A 123 13.46 1.25 7.14
C ALA A 123 13.59 2.32 8.21
N GLU A 124 13.67 3.59 7.79
CA GLU A 124 13.71 4.71 8.72
C GLU A 124 12.35 4.86 9.40
N GLU A 125 12.34 4.78 10.73
CA GLU A 125 11.12 4.98 11.52
C GLU A 125 10.85 6.46 11.73
N ARG A 126 9.58 6.83 11.60
CA ARG A 126 9.12 8.19 11.87
C ARG A 126 9.23 8.46 13.37
N ALA A 127 9.99 9.48 13.74
CA ALA A 127 10.12 9.91 15.12
C ALA A 127 8.74 10.16 15.74
N ARG A 128 8.33 9.33 16.72
CA ARG A 128 7.11 9.56 17.47
C ARG A 128 7.36 10.71 18.44
N ALA A 129 6.87 11.90 18.11
CA ALA A 129 6.81 12.99 19.07
C ALA A 129 5.93 12.55 20.25
N ARG A 130 6.57 12.17 21.36
CA ARG A 130 5.86 11.97 22.63
C ARG A 130 5.38 13.33 23.08
N ILE A 131 4.12 13.67 22.77
CA ILE A 131 3.45 14.81 23.37
C ILE A 131 3.33 14.49 24.86
N ARG A 132 4.31 14.93 25.65
CA ARG A 132 4.15 14.98 27.10
C ARG A 132 3.19 16.12 27.36
N TYR A 133 1.95 15.78 27.71
CA TYR A 133 1.06 16.76 28.32
C TYR A 133 1.76 17.31 29.57
N LYS A 134 2.19 18.57 29.52
CA LYS A 134 2.46 19.31 30.75
C LYS A 134 1.11 19.49 31.40
N ALA A 135 0.89 18.79 32.51
CA ALA A 135 -0.26 19.05 33.37
C ALA A 135 -0.26 20.56 33.67
N SER A 136 -1.38 21.24 33.39
CA SER A 136 -1.55 22.63 33.77
C SER A 136 -1.40 22.74 35.29
N GLU A 137 -0.63 23.72 35.76
CA GLU A 137 -0.48 23.97 37.20
C GLU A 137 -1.87 24.06 37.85
N PRO A 138 -2.08 23.40 39.00
CA PRO A 138 -3.35 23.44 39.69
C PRO A 138 -3.67 24.90 40.04
N ARG A 139 -4.80 25.40 39.55
CA ARG A 139 -5.25 26.80 39.76
C ARG A 139 -5.56 27.14 41.23
N PHE A 140 -5.57 26.15 42.11
CA PHE A 140 -5.86 26.33 43.52
C PHE A 140 -4.92 25.48 44.36
N SER A 141 -3.97 26.12 45.02
CA SER A 141 -3.28 25.56 46.18
C SER A 141 -4.13 25.87 47.41
N VAL A 142 -4.73 24.85 48.03
CA VAL A 142 -5.36 25.01 49.35
C VAL A 142 -4.21 25.23 50.34
N LYS A 143 -4.10 26.44 50.89
CA LYS A 143 -3.27 26.67 52.07
C LYS A 143 -3.98 26.01 53.25
N THR A 144 -3.44 24.90 53.72
CA THR A 144 -3.68 24.41 55.08
C THR A 144 -2.81 25.26 56.01
N ASP A 145 -3.41 26.29 56.60
CA ASP A 145 -2.82 26.97 57.76
C ASP A 145 -3.17 26.15 59.01
N GLU A 146 -2.14 25.86 59.82
CA GLU A 146 -2.18 25.19 61.13
C GLU A 146 -2.77 26.07 62.23
#